data_AF-A0A421B718-F1
#
_entry.id   AF-A0A421B718-F1
#
_cell.length_a   1.000
_cell.length_b   1.000
_cell.length_c   1.000
_cell.angle_alpha   90.00
_cell.angle_beta   90.00
_cell.angle_gamma   90.00
#
_symmetry.space_group_name_H-M   'P 1'
#
loop_
_entity.id
_entity.type
_entity.pdbx_description
1 polymer ?
#
loop_
_entity_poly.entity_id
_entity_poly.type
_entity_poly.pdbx_seq_one_letter_code
_entity_poly.pdbx_strand_id
1 'polypeptide(L)'
;MTDDIPPITHLGFISMDTIPTGTDLVKEVRALNAAGVEIPWMWVLTEERMDFSDEAQPALAFGVHNEVGAVQWQIGGETFLPVGGANPEWVAYWLAGFHESYMRPHTEVTVETALSAVAEFLETRRRPTCVEWRRGESLVEALEGAD
;
A
#
# COMPACT_ATOMS: atom_id res chain seq x y z
N MET A 1 -10.77 -4.66 -32.17
CA MET A 1 -11.00 -4.60 -30.72
C MET A 1 -9.65 -4.34 -30.10
N THR A 2 -9.35 -3.08 -29.79
CA THR A 2 -8.28 -2.79 -28.84
C THR A 2 -8.81 -3.27 -27.49
N ASP A 3 -8.22 -4.35 -26.96
CA ASP A 3 -8.42 -4.71 -25.57
C ASP A 3 -7.90 -3.53 -24.75
N ASP A 4 -8.81 -2.67 -24.29
CA ASP A 4 -8.50 -1.49 -23.50
C ASP A 4 -8.13 -2.00 -22.11
N ILE A 5 -6.84 -2.30 -21.92
CA ILE A 5 -6.30 -2.71 -20.63
C ILE A 5 -6.52 -1.53 -19.69
N PRO A 6 -7.25 -1.71 -18.56
CA PRO A 6 -7.48 -0.61 -17.63
C PRO A 6 -6.14 -0.09 -17.11
N PRO A 7 -6.04 1.21 -16.76
CA PRO A 7 -4.81 1.75 -16.19
C PRO A 7 -4.39 0.95 -14.96
N ILE A 8 -3.08 0.77 -14.75
CA ILE A 8 -2.54 -0.04 -13.64
C ILE A 8 -3.07 0.39 -12.27
N THR A 9 -3.38 1.68 -12.11
CA THR A 9 -3.96 2.29 -10.90
C THR A 9 -5.40 1.84 -10.62
N HIS A 10 -6.08 1.19 -11.56
CA HIS A 10 -7.41 0.63 -11.37
C HIS A 10 -7.37 -0.85 -10.95
N LEU A 11 -6.18 -1.44 -10.80
CA LEU A 11 -5.99 -2.77 -10.24
C LEU A 11 -5.68 -2.66 -8.75
N GLY A 12 -6.56 -3.14 -7.87
CA GLY A 12 -6.36 -3.10 -6.42
C GLY A 12 -5.12 -3.84 -5.92
N PHE A 13 -4.82 -4.96 -6.57
CA PHE A 13 -3.65 -5.79 -6.32
C PHE A 13 -2.75 -5.71 -7.54
N ILE A 14 -1.53 -5.21 -7.33
CA ILE A 14 -0.54 -5.00 -8.38
C ILE A 14 0.61 -5.97 -8.09
N SER A 15 0.94 -6.81 -9.06
CA SER A 15 2.18 -7.58 -9.01
C SER A 15 3.22 -6.94 -9.92
N MET A 16 4.46 -6.85 -9.48
CA MET A 16 5.52 -6.17 -10.23
C MET A 16 5.76 -6.83 -11.60
N ASP A 17 5.62 -8.14 -11.69
CA ASP A 17 5.73 -8.93 -12.93
C ASP A 17 4.63 -8.63 -13.98
N THR A 18 3.52 -8.01 -13.56
CA THR A 18 2.41 -7.63 -14.46
C THR A 18 2.40 -6.15 -14.83
N ILE A 19 3.30 -5.33 -14.27
CA ILE A 19 3.44 -3.92 -14.65
C ILE A 19 3.93 -3.84 -16.10
N PRO A 20 3.19 -3.20 -17.03
CA PRO A 20 3.59 -3.13 -18.42
C PRO A 20 4.94 -2.42 -18.57
N THR A 21 5.80 -2.92 -19.47
CA THR A 21 7.13 -2.35 -19.71
C THR A 21 7.05 -0.86 -20.03
N GLY A 22 7.85 -0.05 -19.32
CA GLY A 22 7.88 1.41 -19.46
C GLY A 22 6.83 2.15 -18.62
N THR A 23 5.97 1.44 -17.89
CA THR A 23 5.05 2.06 -16.93
C THR A 23 5.80 2.48 -15.67
N ASP A 24 5.67 3.76 -15.32
CA ASP A 24 6.15 4.30 -14.06
C ASP A 24 4.97 4.39 -13.07
N LEU A 25 4.81 3.34 -12.27
CA LEU A 25 3.69 3.24 -11.31
C LEU A 25 3.63 4.44 -10.36
N VAL A 26 4.78 4.92 -9.88
CA VAL A 26 4.85 6.04 -8.95
C VAL A 26 4.34 7.31 -9.61
N LYS A 27 4.72 7.54 -10.87
CA LYS A 27 4.22 8.68 -11.66
C LYS A 27 2.73 8.59 -11.94
N GLU A 28 2.20 7.40 -12.27
CA GLU A 28 0.76 7.19 -12.49
C GLU A 28 -0.06 7.48 -11.23
N VAL A 29 0.36 6.94 -10.07
CA VAL A 29 -0.31 7.19 -8.78
C VAL A 29 -0.23 8.66 -8.40
N ARG A 30 0.92 9.31 -8.61
CA ARG A 30 1.10 10.75 -8.35
C ARG A 30 0.18 11.59 -9.22
N ALA A 31 0.06 11.27 -10.51
CA ALA A 31 -0.81 11.98 -11.44
C ALA A 31 -2.29 11.81 -11.05
N LEU A 32 -2.70 10.59 -10.68
CA LEU A 32 -4.03 10.31 -10.16
C LEU A 32 -4.34 11.15 -8.91
N ASN A 33 -3.45 11.15 -7.92
CA ASN A 33 -3.65 11.93 -6.70
C ASN A 33 -3.72 13.44 -6.98
N ALA A 34 -2.86 13.94 -7.86
CA ALA A 34 -2.85 15.35 -8.27
C ALA A 34 -4.10 15.77 -9.07
N ALA A 35 -4.81 14.82 -9.69
CA ALA A 35 -6.09 15.07 -10.33
C ALA A 35 -7.25 15.27 -9.33
N GLY A 36 -7.01 15.06 -8.04
CA GLY A 36 -7.97 15.33 -6.97
C GLY A 36 -8.86 14.13 -6.65
N VAL A 37 -8.27 13.07 -6.11
CA VAL A 37 -9.05 11.92 -5.59
C VAL A 37 -9.94 12.37 -4.43
N GLU A 38 -11.25 12.16 -4.55
CA GLU A 38 -12.22 12.61 -3.53
C GLU A 38 -12.14 11.77 -2.24
N ILE A 39 -11.82 10.49 -2.38
CA ILE A 39 -11.67 9.51 -1.30
C ILE A 39 -10.21 9.01 -1.25
N PRO A 40 -9.72 8.48 -0.11
CA PRO A 40 -8.40 7.87 -0.06
C PRO A 40 -8.35 6.59 -0.89
N TRP A 41 -7.38 6.50 -1.80
CA TRP A 41 -7.16 5.29 -2.61
C TRP A 41 -6.02 4.47 -2.05
N MET A 42 -6.15 3.15 -2.10
CA MET A 42 -5.05 2.23 -1.75
C MET A 42 -4.86 1.13 -2.77
N TRP A 43 -3.68 0.52 -2.69
CA TRP A 43 -3.25 -0.63 -3.47
C TRP A 43 -2.43 -1.56 -2.60
N VAL A 44 -2.32 -2.80 -3.03
CA VAL A 44 -1.33 -3.75 -2.50
C VAL A 44 -0.37 -4.12 -3.61
N LEU A 45 0.91 -3.89 -3.38
CA LEU A 45 2.00 -4.23 -4.29
C LEU A 45 2.74 -5.47 -3.79
N THR A 46 2.93 -6.45 -4.67
CA THR A 46 3.71 -7.67 -4.41
C THR A 46 4.71 -7.90 -5.55
N GLU A 47 5.77 -8.67 -5.31
CA GLU A 47 6.75 -9.00 -6.37
C GLU A 47 6.11 -9.84 -7.48
N GLU A 48 5.44 -10.92 -7.08
CA GLU A 48 4.76 -11.85 -7.97
C GLU A 48 3.25 -11.73 -7.75
N ARG A 49 2.46 -12.34 -8.64
CA ARG A 49 1.01 -12.42 -8.46
C ARG A 49 0.67 -12.96 -7.07
N MET A 50 -0.17 -12.23 -6.34
CA MET A 50 -0.55 -12.58 -4.97
C MET A 50 -1.12 -14.00 -4.89
N ASP A 51 -0.46 -14.84 -4.10
CA ASP A 51 -0.96 -16.12 -3.64
C ASP A 51 -1.35 -15.98 -2.16
N PHE A 52 -2.65 -16.01 -1.87
CA PHE A 52 -3.15 -15.86 -0.50
C PHE A 52 -2.76 -17.03 0.42
N SER A 53 -2.18 -18.11 -0.11
CA SER A 53 -1.62 -19.21 0.66
C SER A 53 -0.13 -19.06 0.98
N ASP A 54 0.57 -18.15 0.30
CA ASP A 54 1.99 -17.87 0.55
C ASP A 54 2.17 -16.68 1.50
N GLU A 55 2.16 -16.99 2.80
CA GLU A 55 2.42 -15.99 3.83
C GLU A 55 3.86 -15.44 3.79
N ALA A 56 4.81 -16.11 3.11
CA ALA A 56 6.18 -15.65 3.04
C ALA A 56 6.38 -14.54 2.00
N GLN A 57 5.43 -14.34 1.09
CA GLN A 57 5.51 -13.30 0.08
C GLN A 57 5.44 -11.90 0.71
N PRO A 58 6.43 -11.03 0.47
CA PRO A 58 6.36 -9.66 0.95
C PRO A 58 5.33 -8.83 0.18
N ALA A 59 4.56 -8.03 0.90
CA ALA A 59 3.60 -7.09 0.33
C ALA A 59 3.76 -5.70 0.93
N LEU A 60 3.63 -4.68 0.08
CA LEU A 60 3.52 -3.28 0.47
C LEU A 60 2.11 -2.80 0.18
N ALA A 61 1.30 -2.59 1.21
CA ALA A 61 0.06 -1.85 1.08
C ALA A 61 0.41 -0.35 1.11
N PHE A 62 -0.10 0.42 0.18
CA PHE A 62 0.12 1.86 0.13
C PHE A 62 -1.13 2.60 -0.34
N GLY A 63 -1.24 3.88 0.02
CA GLY A 63 -2.36 4.70 -0.39
C GLY A 63 -2.03 6.19 -0.46
N VAL A 64 -2.93 6.95 -1.08
CA VAL A 64 -2.81 8.40 -1.29
C VAL A 64 -4.17 9.09 -1.13
N HIS A 65 -4.14 10.28 -0.53
CA HIS A 65 -5.23 11.25 -0.49
C HIS A 65 -4.66 12.66 -0.26
N ASN A 66 -4.62 13.48 -1.31
CA ASN A 66 -4.03 14.82 -1.23
C ASN A 66 -2.58 14.77 -0.72
N GLU A 67 -2.28 15.42 0.40
CA GLU A 67 -0.94 15.45 1.01
C GLU A 67 -0.65 14.24 1.91
N VAL A 68 -1.68 13.43 2.20
CA VAL A 68 -1.58 12.23 3.03
C VAL A 68 -1.29 11.02 2.17
N GLY A 69 -0.33 10.21 2.61
CA GLY A 69 -0.09 8.88 2.10
C GLY A 69 -0.29 7.86 3.21
N ALA A 70 -0.36 6.59 2.85
CA ALA A 70 -0.35 5.50 3.81
C ALA A 70 0.60 4.42 3.35
N VAL A 71 1.28 3.75 4.29
CA VAL A 71 2.11 2.57 4.00
C VAL A 71 2.00 1.53 5.11
N GLN A 72 2.00 0.25 4.73
CA GLN A 72 2.15 -0.91 5.61
C GLN A 72 2.97 -1.97 4.88
N TRP A 73 3.88 -2.60 5.60
CA TRP A 73 4.67 -3.71 5.09
C TRP A 73 4.21 -5.01 5.73
N GLN A 74 4.01 -6.04 4.93
CA GLN A 74 3.56 -7.36 5.39
C GLN A 74 4.51 -8.44 4.90
N ILE A 75 4.86 -9.37 5.79
CA ILE A 75 5.67 -10.56 5.49
C ILE A 75 5.50 -11.60 6.60
N GLY A 76 5.34 -12.87 6.25
CA GLY A 76 5.28 -13.98 7.20
C GLY A 76 4.17 -13.86 8.24
N GLY A 77 3.01 -13.32 7.86
CA GLY A 77 1.91 -13.00 8.77
C GLY A 77 2.16 -11.78 9.69
N GLU A 78 3.36 -11.21 9.68
CA GLU A 78 3.70 -10.02 10.43
C GLU A 78 3.31 -8.76 9.64
N THR A 79 2.80 -7.76 10.35
CA THR A 79 2.58 -6.42 9.80
C THR A 79 3.55 -5.44 10.46
N PHE A 80 4.12 -4.56 9.66
CA PHE A 80 4.99 -3.48 10.10
C PHE A 80 4.38 -2.14 9.69
N LEU A 81 4.44 -1.19 10.61
CA LEU A 81 3.84 0.13 10.50
C LEU A 81 4.92 1.21 10.68
N PRO A 82 4.76 2.39 10.05
CA PRO A 82 5.61 3.54 10.34
C PRO A 82 5.68 3.88 11.83
N VAL A 83 6.88 4.17 12.34
CA VAL A 83 7.07 4.68 13.71
C VAL A 83 6.37 6.04 13.88
N GLY A 84 6.47 6.90 12.88
CA GLY A 84 5.86 8.24 12.85
C GLY A 84 4.45 8.30 12.26
N GLY A 85 3.74 7.17 12.20
CA GLY A 85 2.41 7.12 11.59
C GLY A 85 1.37 7.97 12.34
N ALA A 86 0.63 8.81 11.60
CA ALA A 86 -0.18 9.88 12.15
C ALA A 86 -1.58 9.47 12.63
N ASN A 87 -2.25 8.53 11.94
CA ASN A 87 -3.61 8.13 12.28
C ASN A 87 -3.65 7.29 13.57
N PRO A 88 -4.41 7.70 14.61
CA PRO A 88 -4.49 6.92 15.85
C PRO A 88 -5.47 5.73 15.75
N GLU A 89 -6.35 5.74 14.76
CA GLU A 89 -7.43 4.77 14.59
C GLU A 89 -7.38 4.12 13.20
N TRP A 90 -8.16 3.07 13.01
CA TRP A 90 -8.39 2.48 11.70
C TRP A 90 -9.00 3.51 10.75
N VAL A 91 -8.47 3.58 9.54
CA VAL A 91 -8.92 4.55 8.53
C VAL A 91 -9.37 3.83 7.27
N ALA A 92 -10.49 4.27 6.72
CA ALA A 92 -11.04 3.72 5.48
C ALA A 92 -10.26 4.24 4.27
N TYR A 93 -9.80 3.30 3.45
CA TYR A 93 -9.21 3.51 2.14
C TYR A 93 -9.98 2.68 1.11
N TRP A 94 -9.91 3.07 -0.15
CA TRP A 94 -10.63 2.40 -1.22
C TRP A 94 -9.65 1.73 -2.16
N LEU A 95 -9.70 0.40 -2.17
CA LEU A 95 -8.83 -0.43 -3.00
C LEU A 95 -9.09 -0.12 -4.47
N ALA A 96 -8.09 0.48 -5.12
CA ALA A 96 -8.19 1.10 -6.44
C ALA A 96 -9.44 1.98 -6.64
N GLY A 97 -9.94 2.62 -5.57
CA GLY A 97 -11.13 3.47 -5.60
C GLY A 97 -12.47 2.74 -5.61
N PHE A 98 -12.50 1.40 -5.56
CA PHE A 98 -13.75 0.62 -5.73
C PHE A 98 -14.27 -0.05 -4.46
N HIS A 99 -13.37 -0.65 -3.67
CA HIS A 99 -13.77 -1.44 -2.51
C HIS A 99 -13.21 -0.81 -1.23
N GLU A 100 -14.10 -0.46 -0.30
CA GLU A 100 -13.68 -0.02 1.02
C GLU A 100 -12.83 -1.11 1.71
N SER A 101 -11.72 -0.68 2.27
CA SER A 101 -10.72 -1.47 2.97
C SER A 101 -10.19 -0.62 4.12
N TYR A 102 -9.69 -1.27 5.17
CA TYR A 102 -9.28 -0.57 6.38
C TYR A 102 -7.78 -0.68 6.57
N MET A 103 -7.12 0.48 6.66
CA MET A 103 -5.73 0.59 7.01
C MET A 103 -5.61 0.75 8.54
N ARG A 104 -4.60 0.10 9.12
CA ARG A 104 -4.38 0.04 10.57
C ARG A 104 -4.02 1.41 11.15
N PRO A 105 -4.17 1.60 12.47
CA PRO A 105 -3.54 2.71 13.18
C PRO A 105 -2.06 2.85 12.80
N HIS A 106 -1.60 4.10 12.71
CA HIS A 106 -0.21 4.49 12.45
C HIS A 106 0.34 4.08 11.08
N THR A 107 -0.51 4.03 10.08
CA THR A 107 -0.14 3.80 8.68
C THR A 107 0.09 5.09 7.90
N GLU A 108 -0.54 6.19 8.30
CA GLU A 108 -0.54 7.45 7.55
C GLU A 108 0.77 8.21 7.74
N VAL A 109 1.35 8.61 6.61
CA VAL A 109 2.60 9.36 6.46
C VAL A 109 2.36 10.49 5.44
N THR A 110 3.41 11.24 5.08
CA THR A 110 3.28 12.18 3.94
C THR A 110 3.13 11.40 2.63
N VAL A 111 2.41 11.95 1.66
CA VAL A 111 2.26 11.34 0.33
C VAL A 111 3.62 11.09 -0.34
N GLU A 112 4.59 12.00 -0.14
CA GLU A 112 5.94 11.82 -0.65
C GLU A 112 6.64 10.62 -0.02
N THR A 113 6.54 10.45 1.29
CA THR A 113 7.09 9.27 1.99
C THR A 113 6.49 7.98 1.45
N ALA A 114 5.16 7.94 1.24
CA ALA A 114 4.50 6.76 0.69
C ALA A 114 4.97 6.45 -0.73
N LEU A 115 5.06 7.45 -1.61
CA LEU A 115 5.53 7.28 -2.98
C LEU A 115 7.02 6.91 -3.06
N SER A 116 7.86 7.45 -2.17
CA SER A 116 9.27 7.03 -2.04
C SER A 116 9.39 5.57 -1.60
N ALA A 117 8.54 5.12 -0.67
CA ALA A 117 8.53 3.73 -0.23
C ALA A 117 8.12 2.79 -1.37
N VAL A 118 7.14 3.17 -2.19
CA VAL A 118 6.75 2.41 -3.40
C VAL A 118 7.91 2.34 -4.39
N ALA A 119 8.56 3.47 -4.68
CA ALA A 119 9.71 3.52 -5.58
C ALA A 119 10.85 2.60 -5.12
N GLU A 120 11.21 2.66 -3.83
CA GLU A 120 12.26 1.83 -3.25
C GLU A 120 11.89 0.35 -3.24
N PHE A 121 10.62 0.01 -3.00
CA PHE A 121 10.18 -1.38 -3.03
C PHE A 121 10.21 -1.97 -4.44
N LEU A 122 9.78 -1.21 -5.46
CA LEU A 122 9.88 -1.61 -6.87
C LEU A 122 11.32 -1.93 -7.28
N GLU A 123 12.29 -1.19 -6.73
CA GLU A 123 13.72 -1.40 -7.00
C GLU A 123 14.28 -2.60 -6.21
N THR A 124 14.04 -2.62 -4.90
CA THR A 124 14.78 -3.49 -3.98
C THR A 124 14.08 -4.80 -3.66
N ARG A 125 12.76 -4.88 -3.86
CA ARG A 125 11.88 -5.99 -3.40
C ARG A 125 11.98 -6.26 -1.90
N ARG A 126 12.45 -5.27 -1.13
CA ARG A 126 12.64 -5.36 0.31
C ARG A 126 11.83 -4.29 1.00
N ARG A 127 11.66 -4.45 2.31
CA ARG A 127 11.02 -3.45 3.16
C ARG A 127 11.73 -2.10 2.96
N PRO A 128 11.04 -1.04 2.51
CA PRO A 128 11.65 0.25 2.21
C PRO A 128 12.40 0.83 3.41
N THR A 129 13.62 1.31 3.19
CA THR A 129 14.49 1.90 4.22
C THR A 129 14.24 3.39 4.41
N CYS A 130 13.60 4.06 3.45
CA CYS A 130 13.12 5.44 3.61
C CYS A 130 12.02 5.61 4.66
N VAL A 131 11.49 4.52 5.21
CA VAL A 131 10.52 4.49 6.32
C VAL A 131 11.15 3.78 7.51
N GLU A 132 11.04 4.37 8.70
CA GLU A 132 11.35 3.69 9.95
C GLU A 132 10.15 2.85 10.38
N TRP A 133 10.37 1.55 10.60
CA TRP A 133 9.31 0.58 10.85
C TRP A 133 9.32 0.07 12.28
N ARG A 134 8.12 -0.12 12.85
CA ARG A 134 7.87 -0.93 14.02
C ARG A 134 6.96 -2.10 13.67
N ARG A 135 7.06 -3.19 14.43
CA ARG A 135 6.09 -4.28 14.35
C ARG A 135 4.74 -3.73 14.82
N GLY A 136 3.70 -3.94 14.00
CA GLY A 136 2.32 -3.71 14.40
C GLY A 136 1.81 -4.89 15.23
N GLU A 137 0.85 -4.63 16.10
CA GLU A 137 0.17 -5.69 16.84
C GLU A 137 -0.62 -6.56 15.86
N SER A 138 -0.52 -7.88 16.01
CA SER A 138 -1.37 -8.79 15.24
C SER A 138 -2.84 -8.56 15.60
N LEU A 139 -3.75 -8.90 14.68
CA LEU A 139 -5.18 -8.79 14.96
C LEU A 139 -5.60 -9.68 16.15
N VAL A 140 -4.90 -10.79 16.35
CA VAL A 140 -5.14 -11.71 17.47
C VAL A 140 -4.72 -11.05 18.79
N GLU A 141 -3.52 -10.48 18.87
CA GLU A 141 -3.03 -9.78 20.06
C GLU A 141 -3.92 -8.57 20.43
N ALA A 142 -4.40 -7.83 19.43
CA ALA A 142 -5.28 -6.69 19.64
C ALA A 142 -6.68 -7.11 20.18
N LEU A 143 -7.16 -8.30 19.82
CA LEU A 143 -8.45 -8.83 20.30
C LEU A 143 -8.32 -9.55 21.65
N GLU A 144 -7.17 -10.16 21.95
CA GLU A 144 -6.88 -10.78 23.25
C GLU A 144 -6.53 -9.76 24.35
N GLY A 145 -6.10 -8.55 23.97
CA GLY A 145 -5.80 -7.45 24.90
C GLY A 145 -6.98 -6.54 25.25
N ALA A 146 -8.17 -6.80 24.70
CA ALA A 146 -9.38 -6.02 24.94
C ALA A 146 -10.28 -6.70 25.99
N ASP A 147 -9.85 -6.64 27.26
CA ASP A 147 -10.68 -6.96 28.45
C ASP A 147 -11.39 -5.71 29.02
#